data_AF-A0A0J8U880-F1
#
_entry.id   AF-A0A0J8U880-F1
#
_cell.length_a   1.000
_cell.length_b   1.000
_cell.length_c   1.000
_cell.angle_alpha   90.00
_cell.angle_beta   90.00
_cell.angle_gamma   90.00
#
_symmetry.space_group_name_H-M   'P 1'
#
loop_
_entity.id
_entity.type
_entity.pdbx_description
1 polymer ?
#
loop_
_entity_poly.entity_id
_entity_poly.type
_entity_poly.pdbx_seq_one_letter_code
_entity_poly.pdbx_strand_id
1 'polypeptide(L)'
;MSTALRKIDKFTPSQNPYWFNTGDVLAGTSDTTHVRVMWVSRKGGRTVVTQGTYMLFPFGHLAVFPDRAAGAEAIIGAADTRYGGEWEYRWDGQRFQENPTAPVKAPDELAVIRENLDRILNDLPGALNERAAWIGPFYKTEVDR
;
A
#
# COMPACT_ATOMS: atom_id res chain seq x y z
N MET A 1 -23.20 -16.98 0.63
CA MET A 1 -22.94 -16.35 -0.69
C MET A 1 -21.52 -15.80 -0.65
N SER A 2 -20.67 -16.21 -1.59
CA SER A 2 -19.25 -15.83 -1.67
C SER A 2 -19.12 -14.41 -2.21
N THR A 3 -18.49 -13.52 -1.44
CA THR A 3 -18.17 -12.15 -1.85
C THR A 3 -16.99 -12.21 -2.83
N ALA A 4 -17.26 -12.58 -4.09
CA ALA A 4 -16.24 -12.51 -5.13
C ALA A 4 -15.91 -11.03 -5.37
N LEU A 5 -14.66 -10.64 -5.08
CA LEU A 5 -14.12 -9.33 -5.47
C LEU A 5 -14.35 -9.14 -6.97
N ARG A 6 -15.32 -8.29 -7.36
CA ARG A 6 -15.52 -7.94 -8.77
C ARG A 6 -14.30 -7.16 -9.25
N LYS A 7 -13.62 -7.74 -10.24
CA LYS A 7 -12.44 -7.20 -10.91
C LYS A 7 -12.84 -5.90 -11.62
N ILE A 8 -12.42 -4.77 -11.07
CA ILE A 8 -12.63 -3.47 -11.69
C ILE A 8 -11.54 -3.30 -12.74
N ASP A 9 -11.93 -3.21 -14.01
CA ASP A 9 -11.03 -3.03 -15.15
C ASP A 9 -10.51 -1.59 -15.19
N LYS A 10 -9.51 -1.32 -14.34
CA LYS A 10 -8.38 -0.41 -14.51
C LYS A 10 -7.79 -0.18 -13.12
N PHE A 11 -6.47 -0.30 -13.00
CA PHE A 11 -5.59 0.70 -12.39
C PHE A 11 -4.16 0.13 -12.39
N THR A 12 -3.44 0.36 -13.50
CA THR A 12 -1.97 0.56 -13.53
C THR A 12 -1.61 1.59 -12.47
N PRO A 13 -0.41 1.53 -11.83
CA PRO A 13 -0.16 2.04 -10.48
C PRO A 13 -0.92 3.35 -10.28
N SER A 14 -2.05 3.21 -9.60
CA SER A 14 -2.80 4.36 -9.15
C SER A 14 -1.78 5.22 -8.41
N GLN A 15 -1.75 6.53 -8.67
CA GLN A 15 -0.97 7.46 -7.86
C GLN A 15 -1.24 7.24 -6.37
N ASN A 16 -2.36 6.60 -6.02
CA ASN A 16 -2.75 6.29 -4.67
C ASN A 16 -2.58 4.80 -4.31
N PRO A 17 -1.95 4.49 -3.16
CA PRO A 17 -1.85 3.14 -2.65
C PRO A 17 -3.17 2.57 -2.11
N TYR A 18 -3.27 1.24 -2.12
CA TYR A 18 -4.42 0.52 -1.55
C TYR A 18 -4.31 0.37 -0.03
N TRP A 19 -3.11 0.08 0.48
CA TRP A 19 -2.80 -0.02 1.91
C TRP A 19 -1.59 0.82 2.28
N PHE A 20 -1.60 1.29 3.52
CA PHE A 20 -0.49 2.00 4.15
C PHE A 20 -0.02 1.23 5.39
N ASN A 21 1.27 1.24 5.67
CA ASN A 21 1.81 0.68 6.90
C ASN A 21 1.52 1.63 8.08
N THR A 22 0.77 1.17 9.08
CA THR A 22 0.34 1.99 10.23
C THR A 22 1.52 2.42 11.10
N GLY A 23 2.53 1.56 11.26
CA GLY A 23 3.74 1.87 12.02
C GLY A 23 4.50 3.04 11.40
N ASP A 24 4.70 3.00 10.07
CA ASP A 24 5.41 4.08 9.37
C ASP A 24 4.61 5.39 9.38
N VAL A 25 3.28 5.32 9.19
CA VAL A 25 2.37 6.49 9.26
C VAL A 25 2.43 7.13 10.64
N LEU A 26 2.36 6.33 11.71
CA LEU A 26 2.40 6.83 13.09
C LEU A 26 3.81 7.24 13.54
N ALA A 27 4.86 6.73 12.90
CA ALA A 27 6.24 7.13 13.17
C ALA A 27 6.59 8.49 12.56
N GLY A 28 5.92 8.92 11.48
CA GLY A 28 6.16 10.18 10.78
C GLY A 28 6.04 11.43 11.65
N THR A 29 7.16 12.14 11.86
CA THR A 29 7.27 13.28 12.79
C THR A 29 7.26 14.66 12.10
N SER A 30 7.23 14.72 10.77
CA SER A 30 7.60 15.92 10.00
C SER A 30 6.60 16.30 8.91
N ASP A 31 6.82 17.47 8.31
CA ASP A 31 6.19 18.06 7.12
C ASP A 31 6.22 17.11 5.90
N THR A 32 7.02 16.03 5.97
CA THR A 32 7.01 14.91 5.04
C THR A 32 7.14 13.60 5.81
N THR A 33 6.43 12.56 5.38
CA THR A 33 6.59 11.21 5.95
C THR A 33 6.67 10.17 4.84
N HIS A 34 7.75 9.39 4.83
CA HIS A 34 7.86 8.23 3.97
C HIS A 34 7.20 7.03 4.64
N VAL A 35 6.26 6.42 3.94
CA VAL A 35 5.50 5.29 4.45
C VAL A 35 5.60 4.13 3.47
N ARG A 36 5.70 2.90 3.98
CA ARG A 36 5.54 1.74 3.12
C ARG A 36 4.07 1.59 2.75
N VAL A 37 3.87 1.24 1.50
CA VAL A 37 2.56 1.11 0.91
C VAL A 37 2.48 -0.09 0.01
N MET A 38 1.25 -0.47 -0.29
CA MET A 38 0.99 -1.50 -1.27
C MET A 38 -0.04 -1.07 -2.30
N TRP A 39 0.27 -1.39 -3.54
CA TRP A 39 -0.62 -1.28 -4.67
C TRP A 39 -1.04 -2.66 -5.12
N VAL A 40 -2.30 -2.78 -5.52
CA VAL A 40 -2.82 -3.97 -6.19
C VAL A 40 -3.34 -3.54 -7.54
N SER A 41 -2.88 -4.20 -8.59
CA SER A 41 -3.19 -3.88 -9.99
C SER A 41 -3.51 -5.12 -10.80
N ARG A 42 -4.08 -4.94 -12.00
CA ARG A 42 -4.22 -6.00 -13.00
C ARG A 42 -3.30 -5.70 -14.19
N LYS A 43 -2.43 -6.66 -14.57
CA LYS A 43 -1.59 -6.56 -15.79
C LYS A 43 -1.73 -7.85 -16.60
N GLY A 44 -2.17 -7.74 -17.85
CA GLY A 44 -2.39 -8.90 -18.72
C GLY A 44 -3.37 -9.92 -18.14
N GLY A 45 -4.43 -9.46 -17.46
CA GLY A 45 -5.42 -10.32 -16.81
C GLY A 45 -5.02 -10.85 -15.43
N ARG A 46 -3.75 -10.76 -15.03
CA ARG A 46 -3.23 -11.25 -13.74
C ARG A 46 -3.28 -10.17 -12.67
N THR A 47 -3.60 -10.57 -11.43
CA THR A 47 -3.44 -9.70 -10.26
C THR A 47 -1.95 -9.56 -9.96
N VAL A 48 -1.53 -8.34 -9.67
CA VAL A 48 -0.17 -8.03 -9.29
C VAL A 48 -0.22 -7.20 -8.02
N VAL A 49 0.53 -7.63 -7.01
CA VAL A 49 0.79 -6.86 -5.79
C VAL A 49 2.16 -6.20 -5.94
N THR A 50 2.21 -4.92 -5.63
CA THR A 50 3.44 -4.12 -5.62
C THR A 50 3.60 -3.52 -4.23
N GLN A 51 4.77 -3.67 -3.64
CA GLN A 51 5.16 -2.94 -2.43
C GLN A 51 6.16 -1.85 -2.81
N GLY A 52 6.12 -0.74 -2.08
CA GLY A 52 7.16 0.27 -2.14
C GLY A 52 6.96 1.36 -1.10
N THR A 53 7.51 2.53 -1.39
CA THR A 53 7.46 3.70 -0.51
C THR A 53 6.60 4.79 -1.11
N TYR A 54 6.03 5.60 -0.24
CA TYR A 54 5.14 6.67 -0.60
C TYR A 54 5.40 7.87 0.28
N MET A 55 5.28 9.06 -0.27
CA MET A 55 5.50 10.28 0.49
C MET A 55 4.15 10.93 0.83
N LEU A 56 3.89 11.07 2.13
CA LEU A 56 2.76 11.83 2.65
C LEU A 56 3.22 13.24 3.00
N PHE A 57 2.48 14.24 2.55
CA PHE A 57 2.63 15.64 2.94
C PHE A 57 1.37 16.09 3.69
N PRO A 58 1.46 16.96 4.70
CA PRO A 58 0.28 17.59 5.26
C PRO A 58 -0.36 18.55 4.22
N PHE A 59 -1.69 18.61 4.16
CA PHE A 59 -2.37 19.48 3.20
C PHE A 59 -2.08 20.97 3.43
N GLY A 60 -1.48 21.63 2.42
CA GLY A 60 -1.56 23.05 2.02
C GLY A 60 -1.44 24.18 3.06
N HIS A 61 -2.20 24.11 4.16
CA HIS A 61 -2.19 25.06 5.28
C HIS A 61 -1.66 24.43 6.57
N LEU A 62 -1.53 23.10 6.61
CA LEU A 62 -1.02 22.36 7.77
C LEU A 62 0.50 22.26 7.67
N ALA A 63 1.21 22.72 8.70
CA ALA A 63 2.65 22.50 8.84
C ALA A 63 2.98 21.09 9.33
N VAL A 64 2.04 20.42 10.01
CA VAL A 64 2.22 19.10 10.60
C VAL A 64 0.95 18.26 10.44
N PHE A 65 1.10 16.94 10.50
CA PHE A 65 -0.02 16.01 10.53
C PHE A 65 -0.85 16.17 11.82
N PRO A 66 -2.16 15.84 11.78
CA PRO A 66 -3.03 15.88 12.95
C PRO A 66 -2.54 14.94 14.07
N ASP A 67 -3.06 15.15 15.28
CA ASP A 67 -2.66 14.39 16.48
C ASP A 67 -2.66 12.88 16.23
N ARG A 68 -1.52 12.24 16.53
CA ARG A 68 -1.34 10.78 16.42
C ARG A 68 -2.31 10.00 17.28
N ALA A 69 -2.83 10.59 18.36
CA ALA A 69 -3.89 9.98 19.16
C ALA A 69 -5.19 9.75 18.35
N ALA A 70 -5.40 10.48 17.25
CA ALA A 70 -6.49 10.25 16.31
C ALA A 70 -6.26 9.07 15.35
N GLY A 71 -5.04 8.50 15.33
CA GLY A 71 -4.70 7.29 14.58
C GLY A 71 -4.25 7.54 13.13
N ALA A 72 -3.76 6.47 12.49
CA ALA A 72 -3.18 6.51 11.14
C ALA A 72 -4.17 6.96 10.05
N GLU A 73 -5.45 6.62 10.21
CA GLU A 73 -6.53 6.99 9.28
C GLU A 73 -6.72 8.51 9.20
N ALA A 74 -6.65 9.22 10.34
CA ALA A 74 -6.75 10.67 10.39
C ALA A 74 -5.56 11.35 9.69
N ILE A 75 -4.35 10.80 9.88
CA ILE A 75 -3.13 11.29 9.23
C ILE A 75 -3.24 11.15 7.71
N ILE A 76 -3.67 9.98 7.21
CA ILE A 76 -3.83 9.73 5.77
C ILE A 76 -4.90 10.63 5.17
N GLY A 77 -6.04 10.81 5.86
CA GLY A 77 -7.10 11.71 5.39
C GLY A 77 -6.71 13.19 5.32
N ALA A 78 -5.73 13.60 6.13
CA ALA A 78 -5.16 14.95 6.16
C ALA A 78 -3.91 15.11 5.27
N ALA A 79 -3.55 14.07 4.50
CA ALA A 79 -2.36 14.07 3.67
C ALA A 79 -2.65 14.43 2.20
N ASP A 80 -1.80 15.26 1.61
CA ASP A 80 -1.68 15.41 0.17
C ASP A 80 -0.91 14.23 -0.42
N THR A 81 -1.64 13.39 -1.17
CA THR A 81 -1.13 12.16 -1.80
C THR A 81 -0.75 12.37 -3.27
N ARG A 82 -0.63 13.60 -3.75
CA ARG A 82 -0.31 13.83 -5.19
C ARG A 82 1.14 13.52 -5.55
N TYR A 83 2.02 13.40 -4.56
CA TYR A 83 3.47 13.30 -4.74
C TYR A 83 3.98 11.89 -5.09
N GLY A 84 3.09 10.93 -5.30
CA GLY A 84 3.44 9.60 -5.80
C GLY A 84 4.34 8.80 -4.85
N GLY A 85 4.83 7.67 -5.36
CA GLY A 85 5.72 6.79 -4.62
C GLY A 85 6.60 5.96 -5.54
N GLU A 86 7.62 5.36 -4.96
CA GLU A 86 8.55 4.47 -5.67
C GLU A 86 8.21 3.02 -5.36
N TRP A 87 8.13 2.19 -6.40
CA TRP A 87 7.95 0.76 -6.21
C TRP A 87 9.30 0.10 -5.91
N GLU A 88 9.27 -0.94 -5.07
CA GLU A 88 10.47 -1.70 -4.70
C GLU A 88 10.35 -3.15 -5.17
N TYR A 89 9.19 -3.76 -4.93
CA TYR A 89 8.97 -5.19 -5.19
C TYR A 89 7.63 -5.41 -5.86
N ARG A 90 7.59 -6.37 -6.78
CA ARG A 90 6.40 -6.75 -7.52
C ARG A 90 6.25 -8.26 -7.58
N TRP A 91 5.04 -8.74 -7.33
CA TRP A 91 4.68 -10.15 -7.38
C TRP A 91 3.36 -10.35 -8.13
N ASP A 92 3.35 -11.27 -9.10
CA ASP A 92 2.15 -11.63 -9.88
C ASP A 92 1.70 -13.09 -9.69
N GLY A 93 2.27 -13.79 -8.71
CA GLY A 93 2.03 -15.22 -8.45
C GLY A 93 2.99 -16.15 -9.21
N GLN A 94 3.75 -15.63 -10.17
CA GLN A 94 4.72 -16.42 -10.95
C GLN A 94 6.12 -15.79 -10.93
N ARG A 95 6.18 -14.47 -11.03
CA ARG A 95 7.43 -13.71 -11.15
C ARG A 95 7.53 -12.67 -10.05
N PHE A 96 8.61 -12.78 -9.28
CA PHE A 96 9.05 -11.78 -8.33
C PHE A 96 10.02 -10.85 -9.06
N GLN A 97 9.78 -9.55 -8.98
CA GLN A 97 10.63 -8.53 -9.58
C GLN A 97 11.05 -7.53 -8.52
N GLU A 98 12.34 -7.22 -8.52
CA GLU A 98 12.95 -6.19 -7.69
C GLU A 98 13.23 -4.98 -8.56
N ASN A 99 12.98 -3.78 -8.05
CA ASN A 99 13.39 -2.56 -8.70
C ASN A 99 14.92 -2.44 -8.59
N PRO A 100 15.66 -2.28 -9.70
CA PRO A 100 17.12 -2.12 -9.65
C PRO A 100 17.60 -0.93 -8.82
N THR A 101 16.74 0.06 -8.56
CA THR A 101 17.04 1.23 -7.74
C THR A 101 16.61 1.09 -6.28
N ALA A 102 15.93 0.00 -5.91
CA ALA A 102 15.51 -0.22 -4.53
C ALA A 102 16.72 -0.53 -3.64
N PRO A 103 16.64 -0.23 -2.33
CA PRO A 103 17.65 -0.66 -1.38
C PRO A 103 17.87 -2.18 -1.44
N VAL A 104 19.13 -2.60 -1.48
CA VAL A 104 19.50 -4.02 -1.46
C VAL A 104 19.04 -4.63 -0.13
N LYS A 105 18.34 -5.75 -0.21
CA LYS A 105 17.86 -6.52 0.95
C LYS A 105 18.60 -7.85 1.05
N ALA A 106 18.72 -8.34 2.28
CA ALA A 106 19.29 -9.65 2.49
C ALA A 106 18.36 -10.75 1.91
N PRO A 107 18.88 -11.91 1.47
CA PRO A 107 18.06 -12.94 0.83
C PRO A 107 16.90 -13.47 1.68
N ASP A 108 17.10 -13.55 2.99
CA ASP A 108 16.08 -13.90 3.97
C ASP A 108 14.98 -12.83 4.07
N GLU A 109 15.36 -11.55 4.07
CA GLU A 109 14.39 -10.44 4.00
C GLU A 109 13.58 -10.48 2.70
N LEU A 110 14.22 -10.77 1.56
CA LEU A 110 13.55 -10.91 0.27
C LEU A 110 12.57 -12.09 0.26
N ALA A 111 12.93 -13.21 0.89
CA ALA A 111 12.05 -14.36 1.04
C ALA A 111 10.78 -13.98 1.85
N VAL A 112 10.96 -13.28 2.97
CA VAL A 112 9.85 -12.78 3.80
C VAL A 112 8.97 -11.80 3.02
N ILE A 113 9.57 -10.86 2.26
CA ILE A 113 8.82 -9.92 1.42
C ILE A 113 8.00 -10.70 0.38
N ARG A 114 8.61 -11.66 -0.31
CA ARG A 114 7.91 -12.47 -1.32
C ARG A 114 6.77 -13.28 -0.72
N GLU A 115 7.00 -13.95 0.40
CA GLU A 115 5.95 -14.71 1.12
C GLU A 115 4.78 -13.78 1.51
N ASN A 116 5.10 -12.59 2.01
CA ASN A 116 4.09 -11.60 2.35
C ASN A 116 3.26 -11.22 1.12
N LEU A 117 3.91 -10.88 0.00
CA LEU A 117 3.23 -10.52 -1.23
C LEU A 117 2.41 -11.68 -1.82
N ASP A 118 2.88 -12.92 -1.68
CA ASP A 118 2.16 -14.10 -2.15
C ASP A 118 0.91 -14.36 -1.32
N ARG A 119 1.03 -14.29 0.01
CA ARG A 119 -0.12 -14.38 0.90
C ARG A 119 -1.13 -13.28 0.62
N ILE A 120 -0.68 -12.05 0.40
CA ILE A 120 -1.57 -10.95 -0.02
C ILE A 120 -2.24 -11.32 -1.34
N LEU A 121 -1.49 -11.68 -2.37
CA LEU A 121 -2.06 -12.02 -3.68
C LEU A 121 -3.17 -13.07 -3.61
N ASN A 122 -3.03 -14.08 -2.74
CA ASN A 122 -3.96 -15.20 -2.60
C ASN A 122 -5.10 -14.96 -1.61
N ASP A 123 -4.86 -14.21 -0.53
CA ASP A 123 -5.79 -14.06 0.61
C ASP A 123 -6.34 -12.63 0.77
N LEU A 124 -6.23 -11.78 -0.26
CA LEU A 124 -6.82 -10.44 -0.24
C LEU A 124 -8.36 -10.49 -0.11
N PRO A 125 -8.98 -9.60 0.70
CA PRO A 125 -8.36 -8.58 1.54
C PRO A 125 -7.99 -9.04 2.97
N GLY A 126 -8.26 -10.30 3.34
CA GLY A 126 -8.13 -10.82 4.70
C GLY A 126 -6.70 -10.77 5.26
N ALA A 127 -5.70 -11.15 4.46
CA ALA A 127 -4.32 -11.26 4.91
C ALA A 127 -3.68 -9.98 5.46
N LEU A 128 -4.23 -8.81 5.13
CA LEU A 128 -3.74 -7.52 5.61
C LEU A 128 -4.51 -6.96 6.80
N ASN A 129 -5.81 -7.22 6.88
CA ASN A 129 -6.61 -6.80 8.03
C ASN A 129 -6.19 -7.55 9.31
N GLU A 130 -5.67 -8.76 9.18
CA GLU A 130 -5.07 -9.51 10.29
C GLU A 130 -3.69 -8.97 10.72
N ARG A 131 -3.06 -8.13 9.89
CA ARG A 131 -1.82 -7.44 10.25
C ARG A 131 -2.18 -6.07 10.81
N ALA A 132 -2.15 -5.94 12.14
CA ALA A 132 -2.30 -4.66 12.85
C ALA A 132 -1.37 -3.53 12.32
N ALA A 133 -0.31 -3.90 11.59
CA ALA A 133 0.64 -3.00 10.95
C ALA A 133 0.16 -2.38 9.63
N TRP A 134 -1.04 -2.69 9.11
CA TRP A 134 -1.54 -2.16 7.83
C TRP A 134 -2.96 -1.63 7.95
N ILE A 135 -3.26 -0.56 7.22
CA ILE A 135 -4.57 0.08 7.17
C ILE A 135 -5.03 0.23 5.72
N GLY A 136 -6.32 0.01 5.46
CA GLY A 136 -6.94 -0.05 4.13
C GLY A 136 -7.99 -1.18 4.01
N PRO A 137 -8.53 -1.46 2.81
CA PRO A 137 -8.24 -0.79 1.54
C PRO A 137 -8.89 0.59 1.45
N PHE A 138 -8.14 1.60 1.02
CA PHE A 138 -8.63 2.99 0.87
C PHE A 138 -9.39 3.27 -0.43
N TYR A 139 -9.39 2.34 -1.39
CA TYR A 139 -10.12 2.46 -2.65
C TYR A 139 -11.03 1.23 -2.84
N LYS A 140 -12.24 1.32 -2.30
CA LYS A 140 -13.37 0.47 -2.73
C LYS A 140 -14.18 1.27 -3.73
N THR A 141 -14.36 0.75 -4.94
CA THR A 141 -15.41 1.24 -5.84
C THR A 141 -16.66 0.38 -5.66
N GLU A 142 -17.72 1.07 -5.24
CA GLU A 142 -19.15 0.75 -5.14
C GLU A 142 -19.62 -0.67 -4.80
N VAL A 143 -20.43 -0.72 -3.73
CA VAL A 143 -21.43 -1.78 -3.52
C VAL A 143 -22.59 -1.45 -4.46
N ASP A 144 -22.87 -2.33 -5.43
CA ASP A 144 -24.10 -2.26 -6.24
C ASP A 144 -25.31 -2.12 -5.27
N ARG A 145 -26.01 -0.98 -5.34
CA ARG A 145 -27.32 -0.78 -4.69
C ARG A 145 -28.43 -1.23 -5.64
#